data_AF-A0A1F5DJ40-F1
#
_entry.id   AF-A0A1F5DJ40-F1
#
_cell.length_a   1.000
_cell.length_b   1.000
_cell.length_c   1.000
_cell.angle_alpha   90.00
_cell.angle_beta   90.00
_cell.angle_gamma   90.00
#
_symmetry.space_group_name_H-M   'P 1'
#
loop_
_entity.id
_entity.type
_entity.pdbx_description
1 polymer ?
#
loop_
_entity_poly.entity_id
_entity_poly.type
_entity_poly.pdbx_seq_one_letter_code
_entity_poly.pdbx_strand_id
1 'polypeptide(L)'
;MSRGVEDIRVIKDPEVAKLLADDTRRRILHMLRHQEMSPADLARALDKNFSSIQHHLNSLVMAGLVEQTREEKVRNMVQPYYHATAHRFIISYSLTESLAKDDGYAQWHEKSLQKMITGLEVFGIKIPEEKRARVTELMDACVEMERKAFEEVVEQQCDPEKLERSVQRPLLQLLTHLKLSRDAEHITAIHELDKTIGL
;
A
#
# COMPACT_ATOMS: atom_id res chain seq x y z
N MET A 1 -27.08 0.86 -1.23
CA MET A 1 -26.65 -0.43 -0.63
C MET A 1 -25.15 -0.31 -0.42
N SER A 2 -24.67 -0.30 0.83
CA SER A 2 -23.22 -0.29 1.09
C SER A 2 -22.65 -1.59 0.52
N ARG A 3 -21.66 -1.48 -0.36
CA ARG A 3 -20.90 -2.64 -0.81
C ARG A 3 -20.08 -3.11 0.38
N GLY A 4 -20.11 -4.41 0.70
CA GLY A 4 -19.25 -4.95 1.75
C GLY A 4 -17.79 -4.60 1.50
N VAL A 5 -17.02 -4.34 2.56
CA VAL A 5 -15.59 -4.01 2.49
C VAL A 5 -14.84 -5.17 1.83
N GLU A 6 -14.22 -4.91 0.68
CA GLU A 6 -13.36 -5.85 -0.03
C GLU A 6 -12.10 -6.15 0.80
N ASP A 7 -11.54 -7.37 0.73
CA ASP A 7 -10.29 -7.64 1.45
C ASP A 7 -9.08 -6.99 0.75
N ILE A 8 -8.99 -7.15 -0.57
CA ILE A 8 -7.91 -6.58 -1.37
C ILE A 8 -8.52 -5.95 -2.62
N ARG A 9 -8.18 -4.69 -2.87
CA ARG A 9 -8.52 -3.98 -4.09
C ARG A 9 -7.27 -3.61 -4.87
N VAL A 10 -7.22 -4.03 -6.13
CA VAL A 10 -6.15 -3.67 -7.07
C VAL A 10 -6.50 -2.36 -7.76
N ILE A 11 -5.62 -1.36 -7.64
CA ILE A 11 -5.74 -0.05 -8.25
C ILE A 11 -5.05 -0.07 -9.62
N LYS A 12 -5.88 -0.03 -10.67
CA LYS A 12 -5.45 -0.02 -12.08
C LYS A 12 -5.55 1.35 -12.75
N ASP A 13 -6.08 2.34 -12.03
CA ASP A 13 -6.16 3.73 -12.50
C ASP A 13 -4.92 4.51 -12.00
N PRO A 14 -4.08 5.07 -12.90
CA PRO A 14 -2.93 5.88 -12.52
C PRO A 14 -3.29 7.09 -11.64
N GLU A 15 -4.42 7.75 -11.89
CA GLU A 15 -4.81 8.95 -11.13
C GLU A 15 -5.17 8.59 -9.69
N VAL A 16 -5.83 7.43 -9.50
CA VAL A 16 -6.12 6.90 -8.16
C VAL A 16 -4.83 6.45 -7.48
N ALA A 17 -3.91 5.81 -8.21
CA ALA A 17 -2.62 5.36 -7.67
C ALA A 17 -1.75 6.53 -7.18
N LYS A 18 -1.74 7.66 -7.90
CA LYS A 18 -1.06 8.89 -7.48
C LYS A 18 -1.56 9.42 -6.14
N LEU A 19 -2.85 9.22 -5.81
CA LEU A 19 -3.38 9.64 -4.51
C LEU A 19 -2.70 8.91 -3.35
N LEU A 20 -2.27 7.67 -3.60
CA LEU A 20 -1.57 6.86 -2.62
C LEU A 20 -0.12 7.31 -2.44
N ALA A 21 0.46 8.21 -3.23
CA ALA A 21 1.82 8.71 -2.96
C ALA A 21 1.89 9.61 -1.70
N ASP A 22 0.75 10.10 -1.20
CA ASP A 22 0.67 10.95 -0.01
C ASP A 22 0.54 10.14 1.29
N ASP A 23 1.43 10.43 2.24
CA ASP A 23 1.50 9.76 3.54
C ASP A 23 0.23 9.97 4.37
N THR A 24 -0.36 11.17 4.35
CA THR A 24 -1.57 11.49 5.12
C THR A 24 -2.76 10.66 4.62
N ARG A 25 -2.94 10.54 3.30
CA ARG A 25 -3.96 9.70 2.67
C ARG A 25 -3.79 8.23 3.02
N ARG A 26 -2.56 7.69 3.00
CA ARG A 26 -2.29 6.32 3.46
C ARG A 26 -2.67 6.10 4.93
N ARG A 27 -2.33 7.06 5.79
CA ARG A 27 -2.68 7.00 7.22
C ARG A 27 -4.19 7.07 7.43
N ILE A 28 -4.91 7.92 6.68
CA ILE A 28 -6.38 7.95 6.68
C ILE A 28 -6.94 6.58 6.28
N LEU A 29 -6.51 6.01 5.15
CA LEU A 29 -6.97 4.69 4.71
C LEU A 29 -6.66 3.59 5.74
N HIS A 30 -5.48 3.64 6.36
CA HIS A 30 -5.10 2.70 7.43
C HIS A 30 -6.02 2.81 8.67
N MET A 31 -6.44 4.01 9.05
CA MET A 31 -7.38 4.16 10.17
C MET A 31 -8.79 3.68 9.79
N LEU A 32 -9.26 4.08 8.60
CA LEU A 32 -10.62 3.82 8.12
C LEU A 32 -10.89 2.36 7.75
N ARG A 33 -9.86 1.52 7.58
CA ARG A 33 -10.02 0.06 7.44
C ARG A 33 -10.27 -0.66 8.78
N HIS A 34 -9.97 -0.03 9.91
CA HIS A 34 -10.13 -0.63 11.23
C HIS A 34 -11.44 -0.22 11.91
N GLN A 35 -11.87 1.02 11.70
CA GLN A 35 -13.11 1.54 12.26
C GLN A 35 -13.63 2.73 11.45
N GLU A 36 -14.92 2.99 11.55
CA GLU A 36 -15.51 4.20 11.00
C GLU A 36 -15.02 5.43 11.77
N MET A 37 -14.63 6.50 11.07
CA MET A 37 -14.20 7.74 11.70
C MET A 37 -14.77 8.95 10.99
N SER A 38 -15.02 10.01 11.75
CA SER A 38 -15.39 11.30 11.20
C SER A 38 -14.16 12.13 10.81
N PRO A 39 -14.32 13.20 10.01
CA PRO A 39 -13.21 14.11 9.69
C PRO A 39 -12.58 14.73 10.95
N ALA A 40 -13.37 14.97 12.00
CA ALA A 40 -12.86 15.51 13.26
C ALA A 40 -12.01 14.49 14.03
N ASP A 41 -12.36 13.21 13.97
CA ASP A 41 -11.57 12.16 14.63
C ASP A 41 -10.26 11.90 13.91
N LEU A 42 -10.29 11.90 12.57
CA LEU A 42 -9.08 11.81 11.74
C LEU A 42 -8.16 13.00 11.97
N ALA A 43 -8.69 14.23 12.04
CA ALA A 43 -7.90 15.43 12.34
C ALA A 43 -7.17 15.33 13.68
N ARG A 44 -7.89 14.89 14.72
CA ARG A 44 -7.34 14.69 16.06
C ARG A 44 -6.27 13.60 16.08
N ALA A 45 -6.55 12.46 15.46
CA ALA A 45 -5.65 11.30 15.51
C ALA A 45 -4.39 11.46 14.65
N LEU A 46 -4.46 12.25 13.58
CA LEU A 46 -3.34 12.50 12.68
C LEU A 46 -2.56 13.77 13.03
N ASP A 47 -3.00 14.52 14.04
CA ASP A 47 -2.48 15.84 14.41
C ASP A 47 -2.43 16.79 13.20
N LYS A 48 -3.56 16.90 12.50
CA LYS A 48 -3.74 17.67 11.27
C LYS A 48 -4.92 18.62 11.42
N ASN A 49 -4.88 19.75 10.71
CA ASN A 49 -6.02 20.65 10.68
C ASN A 49 -7.22 20.02 9.92
N PHE A 50 -8.43 20.37 10.36
CA PHE A 50 -9.67 19.81 9.83
C PHE A 50 -9.84 20.01 8.31
N SER A 51 -9.50 21.19 7.79
CA SER A 51 -9.62 21.52 6.37
C SER A 51 -8.73 20.61 5.49
N SER A 52 -7.49 20.36 5.93
CA SER A 52 -6.57 19.44 5.27
C SER A 52 -7.12 18.01 5.24
N ILE A 53 -7.69 17.53 6.36
CA ILE A 53 -8.33 16.21 6.40
C ILE A 53 -9.53 16.15 5.46
N GLN A 54 -10.40 17.16 5.44
CA GLN A 54 -11.52 17.20 4.49
C GLN A 54 -11.04 17.14 3.04
N HIS A 55 -9.99 17.88 2.69
CA HIS A 55 -9.43 17.84 1.34
C HIS A 55 -8.93 16.43 0.96
N HIS A 56 -8.15 15.79 1.83
CA HIS A 56 -7.69 14.42 1.61
C HIS A 56 -8.86 13.43 1.51
N LEU A 57 -9.82 13.53 2.41
CA LEU A 57 -10.98 12.64 2.48
C LEU A 57 -11.87 12.79 1.24
N ASN A 58 -12.16 14.01 0.79
CA ASN A 58 -12.90 14.26 -0.44
C ASN A 58 -12.20 13.63 -1.65
N SER A 59 -10.87 13.73 -1.73
CA SER A 59 -10.10 13.11 -2.80
C SER A 59 -10.21 11.58 -2.78
N LEU A 60 -10.16 10.98 -1.60
CA LEU A 60 -10.32 9.53 -1.41
C LEU A 60 -11.75 9.06 -1.72
N VAL A 61 -12.77 9.85 -1.38
CA VAL A 61 -14.18 9.57 -1.69
C VAL A 61 -14.42 9.65 -3.19
N MET A 62 -13.92 10.68 -3.87
CA MET A 62 -14.03 10.81 -5.33
C MET A 62 -13.36 9.65 -6.07
N ALA A 63 -12.25 9.14 -5.54
CA ALA A 63 -11.58 7.94 -6.06
C ALA A 63 -12.23 6.62 -5.65
N GLY A 64 -13.30 6.67 -4.84
CA GLY A 64 -13.99 5.51 -4.30
C GLY A 64 -13.15 4.65 -3.35
N LEU A 65 -12.06 5.17 -2.79
CA LEU A 65 -11.21 4.48 -1.80
C LEU A 65 -11.83 4.51 -0.40
N VAL A 66 -12.73 5.47 -0.18
CA VAL A 66 -13.47 5.70 1.05
C VAL A 66 -14.93 5.97 0.69
N GLU A 67 -15.86 5.53 1.53
CA GLU A 67 -17.27 5.89 1.42
C GLU A 67 -17.82 6.40 2.76
N GLN A 68 -18.82 7.28 2.67
CA GLN A 68 -19.58 7.72 3.82
C GLN A 68 -20.61 6.65 4.18
N THR A 69 -20.56 6.15 5.41
CA THR A 69 -21.38 5.02 5.85
C THR A 69 -22.62 5.46 6.62
N ARG A 70 -22.47 6.50 7.45
CA ARG A 70 -23.54 7.06 8.27
C ARG A 70 -23.32 8.53 8.59
N GLU A 71 -24.36 9.15 9.11
CA GLU A 71 -24.32 10.48 9.70
C GLU A 71 -24.83 10.42 11.13
N GLU A 72 -24.26 11.25 11.99
CA GLU A 72 -24.68 11.39 13.38
C GLU A 72 -24.92 12.86 13.71
N LYS A 73 -26.00 13.16 14.43
CA LYS A 73 -26.27 14.52 14.88
C LYS A 73 -25.58 14.75 16.22
N VAL A 74 -24.52 15.55 16.20
CA VAL A 74 -23.77 15.95 17.39
C VAL A 74 -24.09 17.42 17.69
N ARG A 75 -24.89 17.65 18.73
CA ARG A 75 -25.46 18.97 19.06
C ARG A 75 -26.29 19.52 17.88
N ASN A 76 -25.84 20.62 17.26
CA ASN A 76 -26.47 21.28 16.11
C ASN A 76 -25.75 20.98 14.79
N MET A 77 -24.78 20.05 14.76
CA MET A 77 -24.03 19.69 13.57
C MET A 77 -24.33 18.26 13.13
N VAL A 78 -24.39 18.06 11.81
CA VAL A 78 -24.43 16.73 11.20
C VAL A 78 -23.00 16.31 10.92
N GLN A 79 -22.59 15.17 11.49
CA GLN A 79 -21.24 14.65 11.42
C GLN A 79 -21.22 13.36 10.59
N PRO A 80 -20.61 13.36 9.40
CA PRO A 80 -20.47 12.16 8.59
C PRO A 80 -19.36 11.26 9.15
N TYR A 81 -19.56 9.95 9.00
CA TYR A 81 -18.56 8.92 9.28
C TYR A 81 -18.24 8.15 8.01
N TYR A 82 -16.99 7.74 7.90
CA TYR A 82 -16.43 7.14 6.71
C TYR A 82 -15.76 5.82 7.03
N HIS A 83 -15.69 4.92 6.04
CA HIS A 83 -14.88 3.71 6.09
C HIS A 83 -14.07 3.53 4.80
N ALA A 84 -12.99 2.75 4.84
CA ALA A 84 -12.27 2.36 3.62
C ALA A 84 -13.08 1.31 2.84
N THR A 85 -13.12 1.40 1.51
CA THR A 85 -13.84 0.44 0.66
C THR A 85 -13.15 -0.92 0.53
N ALA A 86 -11.88 -0.99 0.93
CA ALA A 86 -11.15 -2.23 1.03
C ALA A 86 -10.22 -2.23 2.26
N HIS A 87 -9.90 -3.42 2.77
CA HIS A 87 -8.90 -3.60 3.82
C HIS A 87 -7.50 -3.27 3.31
N ARG A 88 -7.17 -3.65 2.07
CA ARG A 88 -5.87 -3.37 1.47
C ARG A 88 -6.04 -2.85 0.05
N PHE A 89 -5.33 -1.77 -0.26
CA PHE A 89 -5.18 -1.29 -1.63
C PHE A 89 -3.80 -1.67 -2.12
N ILE A 90 -3.72 -2.28 -3.30
CA ILE A 90 -2.45 -2.55 -3.99
C ILE A 90 -2.42 -1.77 -5.30
N ILE A 91 -1.29 -1.16 -5.63
CA ILE A 91 -1.09 -0.48 -6.91
C ILE A 91 -0.68 -1.55 -7.91
N SER A 92 -1.36 -1.58 -9.06
CA SER A 92 -1.10 -2.54 -10.12
C SER A 92 0.35 -2.43 -10.63
N TYR A 93 1.03 -3.55 -10.83
CA TYR A 93 2.39 -3.57 -11.37
C TYR A 93 2.46 -3.00 -12.78
N SER A 94 1.38 -3.09 -13.55
CA SER A 94 1.30 -2.50 -14.89
C SER A 94 1.41 -0.97 -14.89
N LEU A 95 1.24 -0.33 -13.73
CA LEU A 95 1.31 1.13 -13.61
C LEU A 95 2.73 1.65 -13.36
N THR A 96 3.74 0.82 -13.06
CA THR A 96 5.09 1.29 -12.67
C THR A 96 5.65 2.32 -13.63
N GLU A 97 5.70 2.00 -14.92
CA GLU A 97 6.30 2.88 -15.93
C GLU A 97 5.53 4.20 -16.07
N SER A 98 4.20 4.14 -15.97
CA SER A 98 3.35 5.32 -16.07
C SER A 98 3.50 6.23 -14.84
N LEU A 99 3.63 5.65 -13.65
CA LEU A 99 3.76 6.35 -12.39
C LEU A 99 5.19 6.84 -12.14
N ALA A 100 6.20 6.18 -12.69
CA ALA A 100 7.59 6.65 -12.64
C ALA A 100 7.79 8.01 -13.33
N LYS A 101 6.88 8.40 -14.23
CA LYS A 101 6.87 9.73 -14.88
C LYS A 101 6.18 10.81 -14.04
N ASP A 102 5.50 10.45 -12.97
CA ASP A 102 4.87 11.39 -12.04
C ASP A 102 5.85 11.76 -10.93
N ASP A 103 6.19 13.04 -10.83
CA ASP A 103 7.18 13.53 -9.86
C ASP A 103 6.82 13.18 -8.42
N GLY A 104 5.53 13.23 -8.07
CA GLY A 104 5.05 12.94 -6.72
C GLY A 104 5.21 11.46 -6.36
N TYR A 105 4.82 10.57 -7.27
CA TYR A 105 4.99 9.14 -7.10
C TYR A 105 6.48 8.75 -7.10
N ALA A 106 7.27 9.26 -8.04
CA ALA A 106 8.71 8.96 -8.12
C ALA A 106 9.45 9.35 -6.84
N GLN A 107 9.17 10.54 -6.28
CA GLN A 107 9.73 10.97 -5.00
C GLN A 107 9.29 10.09 -3.84
N TRP A 108 8.02 9.66 -3.83
CA TRP A 108 7.51 8.75 -2.79
C TRP A 108 8.18 7.37 -2.89
N HIS A 109 8.36 6.85 -4.10
CA HIS A 109 9.00 5.58 -4.39
C HIS A 109 10.45 5.57 -3.91
N GLU A 110 11.25 6.57 -4.32
CA GLU A 110 12.64 6.73 -3.90
C GLU A 110 12.76 6.81 -2.36
N LYS A 111 11.92 7.64 -1.72
CA LYS A 111 11.90 7.73 -0.25
C LYS A 111 11.54 6.41 0.43
N SER A 112 10.72 5.59 -0.20
CA SER A 112 10.32 4.28 0.34
C SER A 112 11.47 3.28 0.26
N LEU A 113 12.17 3.22 -0.88
CA LEU A 113 13.39 2.42 -1.04
C LEU A 113 14.46 2.85 -0.01
N GLN A 114 14.74 4.15 0.11
CA GLN A 114 15.70 4.67 1.09
C GLN A 114 15.33 4.25 2.53
N LYS A 115 14.05 4.35 2.92
CA LYS A 115 13.58 3.89 4.23
C LYS A 115 13.78 2.39 4.44
N MET A 116 13.61 1.57 3.40
CA MET A 116 13.86 0.13 3.48
C MET A 116 15.36 -0.16 3.69
N ILE A 117 16.24 0.51 2.94
CA ILE A 117 17.71 0.38 3.11
C ILE A 117 18.13 0.81 4.52
N THR A 118 17.68 1.98 4.98
CA THR A 118 17.97 2.43 6.35
C THR A 118 17.38 1.47 7.39
N GLY A 119 16.20 0.88 7.11
CA GLY A 119 15.56 -0.10 7.97
C GLY A 119 16.36 -1.38 8.19
N LEU A 120 17.27 -1.74 7.27
CA LEU A 120 18.19 -2.87 7.45
C LEU A 120 19.07 -2.72 8.70
N GLU A 121 19.37 -1.49 9.11
CA GLU A 121 20.16 -1.22 10.33
C GLU A 121 19.48 -1.73 11.60
N VAL A 122 18.13 -1.76 11.63
CA VAL A 122 17.35 -2.32 12.75
C VAL A 122 17.62 -3.82 12.93
N PHE A 123 17.98 -4.51 11.85
CA PHE A 123 18.36 -5.92 11.84
C PHE A 123 19.87 -6.13 12.01
N GLY A 124 20.64 -5.07 12.30
CA GLY A 124 22.09 -5.13 12.43
C GLY A 124 22.85 -5.16 11.09
N ILE A 125 22.16 -5.00 9.97
CA ILE A 125 22.74 -5.03 8.62
C ILE A 125 23.11 -3.60 8.24
N LYS A 126 24.41 -3.31 8.18
CA LYS A 126 24.92 -2.00 7.75
C LYS A 126 25.41 -2.07 6.32
N ILE A 127 24.86 -1.21 5.46
CA ILE A 127 25.22 -1.17 4.04
C ILE A 127 26.32 -0.11 3.82
N PRO A 128 27.54 -0.52 3.42
CA PRO A 128 28.60 0.40 3.01
C PRO A 128 28.16 1.30 1.86
N GLU A 129 28.62 2.55 1.84
CA GLU A 129 28.20 3.56 0.86
C GLU A 129 28.42 3.09 -0.58
N GLU A 130 29.55 2.41 -0.85
CA GLU A 130 29.91 1.86 -2.15
C GLU A 130 28.96 0.75 -2.64
N LYS A 131 28.23 0.09 -1.74
CA LYS A 131 27.26 -0.95 -2.08
C LYS A 131 25.83 -0.39 -2.19
N ARG A 132 25.56 0.82 -1.68
CA ARG A 132 24.19 1.34 -1.57
C ARG A 132 23.46 1.38 -2.90
N ALA A 133 24.10 1.92 -3.95
CA ALA A 133 23.48 1.99 -5.27
C ALA A 133 23.05 0.60 -5.79
N ARG A 134 23.93 -0.41 -5.63
CA ARG A 134 23.63 -1.79 -6.06
C ARG A 134 22.54 -2.44 -5.20
N VAL A 135 22.55 -2.21 -3.89
CA VAL A 135 21.50 -2.69 -2.98
C VAL A 135 20.16 -2.05 -3.33
N THR A 136 20.12 -0.74 -3.60
CA THR A 136 18.90 -0.05 -4.04
C THR A 136 18.34 -0.68 -5.30
N GLU A 137 19.16 -0.87 -6.34
CA GLU A 137 18.76 -1.46 -7.62
C GLU A 137 18.20 -2.89 -7.44
N LEU A 138 18.94 -3.75 -6.73
CA LEU A 138 18.54 -5.14 -6.51
C LEU A 138 17.27 -5.24 -5.65
N MET A 139 17.17 -4.43 -4.61
CA MET A 139 16.01 -4.40 -3.73
C MET A 139 14.77 -3.89 -4.46
N ASP A 140 14.91 -2.86 -5.29
CA ASP A 140 13.82 -2.34 -6.12
C ASP A 140 13.32 -3.40 -7.11
N ALA A 141 14.23 -4.07 -7.82
CA ALA A 141 13.89 -5.16 -8.72
C ALA A 141 13.16 -6.30 -7.99
N CYS A 142 13.63 -6.70 -6.79
CA CYS A 142 12.97 -7.72 -5.99
C CYS A 142 11.55 -7.29 -5.56
N VAL A 143 11.38 -6.05 -5.11
CA VAL A 143 10.09 -5.50 -4.68
C VAL A 143 9.09 -5.44 -5.85
N GLU A 144 9.54 -5.02 -7.04
CA GLU A 144 8.69 -4.96 -8.23
C GLU A 144 8.26 -6.36 -8.70
N MET A 145 9.18 -7.34 -8.70
CA MET A 145 8.85 -8.75 -8.98
C MET A 145 7.88 -9.33 -7.95
N GLU A 146 8.10 -9.07 -6.65
CA GLU A 146 7.20 -9.49 -5.58
C GLU A 146 5.80 -8.88 -5.76
N ARG A 147 5.70 -7.59 -6.09
CA ARG A 147 4.42 -6.91 -6.31
C ARG A 147 3.67 -7.51 -7.49
N LYS A 148 4.35 -7.76 -8.61
CA LYS A 148 3.76 -8.45 -9.77
C LYS A 148 3.27 -9.85 -9.41
N ALA A 149 4.11 -10.66 -8.78
CA ALA A 149 3.72 -12.01 -8.37
C ALA A 149 2.55 -12.01 -7.37
N PHE A 150 2.53 -11.05 -6.44
CA PHE A 150 1.42 -10.88 -5.49
C PHE A 150 0.11 -10.52 -6.18
N GLU A 151 0.12 -9.53 -7.09
CA GLU A 151 -1.07 -9.16 -7.85
C GLU A 151 -1.60 -10.34 -8.67
N GLU A 152 -0.74 -11.04 -9.41
CA GLU A 152 -1.17 -12.19 -10.21
C GLU A 152 -1.76 -13.31 -9.35
N VAL A 153 -1.28 -13.51 -8.11
CA VAL A 153 -1.85 -14.47 -7.16
C VAL A 153 -3.23 -13.99 -6.65
N VAL A 154 -3.39 -12.69 -6.39
CA VAL A 154 -4.68 -12.11 -6.01
C VAL A 154 -5.70 -12.26 -7.15
N GLU A 155 -5.31 -12.02 -8.39
CA GLU A 155 -6.19 -12.16 -9.57
C GLU A 155 -6.58 -13.61 -9.87
N GLN A 156 -5.77 -14.59 -9.44
CA GLN A 156 -6.05 -16.02 -9.61
C GLN A 156 -7.02 -16.60 -8.56
N GLN A 157 -7.52 -15.79 -7.62
CA GLN A 157 -8.50 -16.24 -6.63
C GLN A 157 -9.81 -16.67 -7.30
N CYS A 158 -10.19 -17.93 -7.14
CA CYS A 158 -11.44 -18.45 -7.70
C CYS A 158 -12.68 -18.11 -6.85
N ASP A 159 -12.53 -18.11 -5.52
CA ASP A 159 -13.63 -17.91 -4.56
C ASP A 159 -13.08 -17.30 -3.26
N PRO A 160 -12.78 -15.98 -3.25
CA PRO A 160 -12.15 -15.32 -2.12
C PRO A 160 -13.04 -15.26 -0.87
N GLU A 161 -14.37 -15.32 -1.02
CA GLU A 161 -15.33 -15.23 0.08
C GLU A 161 -15.32 -16.48 0.99
N LYS A 162 -14.89 -17.64 0.47
CA LYS A 162 -14.74 -18.88 1.25
C LYS A 162 -13.53 -18.88 2.17
N LEU A 163 -12.64 -17.92 2.05
CA LEU A 163 -11.38 -17.88 2.77
C LEU A 163 -11.50 -16.93 3.96
N GLU A 164 -11.28 -17.44 5.18
CA GLU A 164 -11.25 -16.57 6.36
C GLU A 164 -10.14 -15.51 6.23
N ARG A 165 -10.44 -14.28 6.62
CA ARG A 165 -9.51 -13.15 6.55
C ARG A 165 -8.18 -13.40 7.26
N SER A 166 -8.21 -14.13 8.38
CA SER A 166 -7.02 -14.48 9.19
C SER A 166 -6.02 -15.35 8.41
N VAL A 167 -6.49 -16.25 7.54
CA VAL A 167 -5.66 -17.18 6.77
C VAL A 167 -5.37 -16.68 5.35
N GLN A 168 -6.18 -15.74 4.84
CA GLN A 168 -6.01 -15.18 3.50
C GLN A 168 -4.62 -14.55 3.31
N ARG A 169 -4.14 -13.76 4.27
CA ARG A 169 -2.84 -13.10 4.15
C ARG A 169 -1.66 -14.09 4.11
N PRO A 170 -1.51 -15.01 5.09
CA PRO A 170 -0.44 -16.02 5.03
C PRO A 170 -0.49 -16.86 3.76
N LEU A 171 -1.69 -17.24 3.30
CA LEU A 171 -1.84 -18.05 2.09
C LEU A 171 -1.40 -17.29 0.84
N LEU A 172 -1.83 -16.03 0.69
CA LEU A 172 -1.38 -15.18 -0.42
C LEU A 172 0.15 -15.02 -0.41
N GLN A 173 0.75 -14.75 0.75
CA GLN A 173 2.20 -14.64 0.88
C GLN A 173 2.91 -15.93 0.47
N LEU A 174 2.44 -17.09 0.94
CA LEU A 174 3.00 -18.38 0.57
C LEU A 174 2.93 -18.62 -0.94
N LEU A 175 1.77 -18.38 -1.56
CA LEU A 175 1.58 -18.55 -2.99
C LEU A 175 2.45 -17.59 -3.81
N THR A 176 2.63 -16.35 -3.35
CA THR A 176 3.56 -15.38 -3.95
C THR A 176 5.00 -15.91 -3.90
N HIS A 177 5.46 -16.39 -2.75
CA HIS A 177 6.82 -16.95 -2.63
C HIS A 177 7.01 -18.21 -3.50
N LEU A 178 6.02 -19.10 -3.57
CA LEU A 178 6.06 -20.29 -4.43
C LEU A 178 6.14 -19.93 -5.92
N LYS A 179 5.58 -18.78 -6.30
CA LYS A 179 5.67 -18.25 -7.66
C LYS A 179 7.04 -17.65 -7.94
N LEU A 180 7.54 -16.81 -7.04
CA LEU A 180 8.87 -16.20 -7.12
C LEU A 180 10.00 -17.24 -7.06
N SER A 181 9.81 -18.36 -6.36
CA SER A 181 10.80 -19.45 -6.33
C SER A 181 10.94 -20.21 -7.65
N ARG A 182 10.13 -19.89 -8.65
CA ARG A 182 10.19 -20.45 -10.01
C ARG A 182 10.61 -19.40 -11.04
N ASP A 183 10.80 -18.16 -10.61
CA ASP A 183 11.21 -17.04 -11.46
C ASP A 183 12.74 -16.91 -11.42
N ALA A 184 13.39 -17.17 -12.54
CA ALA A 184 14.85 -17.17 -12.64
C ALA A 184 15.46 -15.78 -12.43
N GLU A 185 14.75 -14.72 -12.84
CA GLU A 185 15.20 -13.33 -12.64
C GLU A 185 15.14 -12.98 -11.16
N HIS A 186 14.05 -13.34 -10.48
CA HIS A 186 13.92 -13.16 -9.04
C HIS A 186 14.97 -13.95 -8.25
N ILE A 187 15.19 -15.23 -8.58
CA ILE A 187 16.20 -16.07 -7.92
C ILE A 187 17.60 -15.45 -8.07
N THR A 188 17.91 -14.92 -9.25
CA THR A 188 19.21 -14.27 -9.49
C THR A 188 19.33 -12.99 -8.67
N ALA A 189 18.32 -12.12 -8.74
CA ALA A 189 18.33 -10.84 -8.01
C ALA A 189 18.39 -11.01 -6.50
N ILE A 190 17.63 -11.95 -5.92
CA ILE A 190 17.60 -12.18 -4.47
C ILE A 190 18.93 -12.76 -3.97
N HIS A 191 19.56 -13.68 -4.72
CA HIS A 191 20.89 -14.20 -4.38
C HIS A 191 21.98 -13.12 -4.47
N GLU A 192 21.90 -12.24 -5.47
CA GLU A 192 22.82 -11.11 -5.57
C GLU A 192 22.61 -10.11 -4.43
N LEU A 193 21.35 -9.84 -4.05
CA LEU A 193 21.03 -8.97 -2.93
C LEU A 193 21.60 -9.54 -1.63
N ASP A 194 21.33 -10.82 -1.35
CA ASP A 194 21.85 -11.60 -0.24
C ASP A 194 23.38 -11.51 -0.13
N LYS A 195 24.09 -11.81 -1.22
CA LYS A 195 25.55 -11.69 -1.30
C LYS A 195 26.03 -10.26 -1.04
N THR A 196 25.27 -9.25 -1.49
CA THR A 196 25.67 -7.85 -1.38
C THR A 196 25.53 -7.35 0.06
N ILE A 197 24.43 -7.71 0.74
CA ILE A 197 24.13 -7.31 2.12
C ILE A 197 24.78 -8.21 3.18
N GLY A 198 25.18 -9.43 2.80
CA GLY A 198 25.90 -10.38 3.66
C GLY A 198 25.00 -11.13 4.64
N LEU A 199 23.83 -11.57 4.17
CA LEU A 199 22.98 -12.52 4.89
C LEU A 199 23.38 -13.99 4.66
#